data_AF-A0AAD9DHT5-F1
#
_entry.id   AF-A0AAD9DHT5-F1
#
_cell.length_a   1.000
_cell.length_b   1.000
_cell.length_c   1.000
_cell.angle_alpha   90.00
_cell.angle_beta   90.00
_cell.angle_gamma   90.00
#
_symmetry.space_group_name_H-M   'P 1'
#
loop_
_entity.id
_entity.type
_entity.pdbx_description
1 polymer ?
#
loop_
_entity_poly.entity_id
_entity_poly.type
_entity_poly.pdbx_seq_one_letter_code
_entity_poly.pdbx_strand_id
1 'polypeptide(L)'
;MTPPPDLIILITLVLDESSAEGNTLNPPVYRKIKVSSSTNLELLHDKVIAPCFGWTRNYHTYYFRSSDDVYYTQKDSDAADASAWLSQSLLPQSQDRMAGPKSGLKPESATVGGLLKDVGDYCFYNYDLGDCWIHRLTVEKVLSEEESDGKIDIIEGAMRCPPEDGEGCTTYQENILDLFIELKSDPNNVENARELAEACFKYRGACNVRGSFRPAEFDILERKLALAAALGSRNSTRNSVKTFSMGQPFEMARIGQISVITKFQDDRFDHMGGYISCHETVNVKPDPSNATLCNQCGNPNELKACSRCHSAFYCSRECQVLHWNSGHKKKCKKEKIAHEKYQDELARNKADPHRFGKSGGVMIPQMRYVPGKLRLQIGDKVECMIGPQQWGTGRIVRLLYREPDWPQSKQSAPYQIKLDRKTADRVGIPPQHALIYSDWDDDIKVRKLPQHGMEFVD
;
A
#
# COMPACT_ATOMS: atom_id res chain seq x y z
N MET A 1 -4.56 19.14 31.34
CA MET A 1 -4.38 17.68 31.47
C MET A 1 -3.01 17.37 30.91
N THR A 2 -2.29 16.41 31.49
CA THR A 2 -1.03 15.95 30.92
C THR A 2 -1.29 15.26 29.57
N PRO A 3 -0.44 15.47 28.56
CA PRO A 3 -0.65 14.84 27.26
C PRO A 3 -0.54 13.32 27.41
N PRO A 4 -1.40 12.53 26.73
CA PRO A 4 -1.25 11.08 26.71
C PRO A 4 0.16 10.67 26.24
N PRO A 5 0.74 9.58 26.76
CA PRO A 5 2.05 9.14 26.34
C PRO A 5 2.03 8.74 24.86
N ASP A 6 3.15 9.02 24.18
CA ASP A 6 3.44 8.50 22.85
C ASP A 6 4.11 7.12 23.01
N LEU A 7 3.74 6.18 22.14
CA LEU A 7 4.32 4.84 22.10
C LEU A 7 5.18 4.68 20.85
N ILE A 8 6.34 4.05 21.02
CA ILE A 8 7.16 3.53 19.92
C ILE A 8 6.76 2.08 19.73
N ILE A 9 6.11 1.79 18.61
CA ILE A 9 5.55 0.47 18.30
C ILE A 9 6.30 -0.13 17.11
N LEU A 10 6.83 -1.33 17.31
CA LEU A 10 7.31 -2.19 16.23
C LEU A 10 6.12 -2.99 15.69
N ILE A 11 5.86 -2.89 14.39
CA ILE A 11 4.84 -3.66 13.68
C ILE A 11 5.55 -4.62 12.75
N THR A 12 5.40 -5.92 12.96
CA THR A 12 6.11 -6.96 12.21
C THR A 12 5.11 -7.94 11.62
N LEU A 13 5.29 -8.33 10.36
CA LEU A 13 4.50 -9.39 9.73
C LEU A 13 4.91 -10.75 10.31
N VAL A 14 3.92 -11.58 10.65
CA VAL A 14 4.10 -12.90 11.25
C VAL A 14 3.30 -13.96 10.49
N LEU A 15 3.78 -15.20 10.48
CA LEU A 15 3.16 -16.34 9.78
C LEU A 15 1.81 -16.73 10.41
N ASP A 16 1.72 -16.64 11.73
CA ASP A 16 0.55 -17.03 12.50
C ASP A 16 0.50 -16.27 13.82
N GLU A 17 -0.63 -16.42 14.51
CA GLU A 17 -0.92 -15.79 15.78
C GLU A 17 -0.97 -16.80 16.95
N SER A 18 -0.40 -17.99 16.74
CA SER A 18 -0.49 -19.15 17.66
C SER A 18 0.39 -19.02 18.91
N SER A 19 1.43 -18.18 18.84
CA SER A 19 2.33 -17.89 19.96
C SER A 19 2.32 -16.39 20.31
N ALA A 20 2.64 -16.06 21.56
CA ALA A 20 2.72 -14.67 22.02
C ALA A 20 3.80 -13.86 21.30
N GLU A 21 4.87 -14.51 20.85
CA GLU A 21 5.98 -13.90 20.12
C GLU A 21 5.65 -13.70 18.63
N GLY A 22 4.73 -14.51 18.09
CA GLY A 22 4.43 -14.59 16.67
C GLY A 22 5.61 -15.15 15.87
N ASN A 23 5.32 -16.02 14.90
CA ASN A 23 6.37 -16.55 14.02
C ASN A 23 6.74 -15.50 12.96
N THR A 24 7.68 -14.62 13.30
CA THR A 24 8.13 -13.53 12.41
C THR A 24 8.69 -14.05 11.10
N LEU A 25 8.33 -13.42 9.98
CA LEU A 25 8.88 -13.75 8.66
C LEU A 25 10.40 -13.50 8.63
N ASN A 26 11.10 -14.23 7.76
CA ASN A 26 12.55 -14.13 7.59
C ASN A 26 12.91 -13.82 6.13
N PRO A 27 13.54 -12.66 5.81
CA PRO A 27 13.86 -11.58 6.72
C PRO A 27 12.61 -10.84 7.23
N PRO A 28 12.69 -10.17 8.40
CA PRO A 28 11.55 -9.44 8.96
C PRO A 28 11.03 -8.34 8.04
N VAL A 29 9.73 -8.37 7.77
CA VAL A 29 8.99 -7.27 7.14
C VAL A 29 8.35 -6.44 8.23
N TYR A 30 8.87 -5.24 8.48
CA TYR A 30 8.45 -4.45 9.64
C TYR A 30 8.42 -2.95 9.41
N ARG A 31 7.63 -2.25 10.21
CA ARG A 31 7.62 -0.79 10.34
C ARG A 31 7.69 -0.42 11.81
N LYS A 32 8.51 0.57 12.14
CA LYS A 32 8.55 1.15 13.49
C LYS A 32 7.89 2.52 13.45
N ILE A 33 6.86 2.72 14.27
CA ILE A 33 6.07 3.94 14.27
C ILE A 33 6.06 4.57 15.66
N LYS A 34 5.87 5.89 15.69
CA LYS A 34 5.47 6.63 16.88
C LYS A 34 3.99 6.97 16.77
N VAL A 35 3.22 6.72 17.83
CA VAL A 35 1.79 7.06 17.86
C VAL A 35 1.32 7.41 19.27
N SER A 36 0.39 8.36 19.39
CA SER A 36 -0.24 8.69 20.68
C SER A 36 -1.08 7.51 21.19
N SER A 37 -0.99 7.20 22.47
CA SER A 37 -1.85 6.22 23.17
C SER A 37 -3.35 6.55 23.07
N SER A 38 -3.73 7.81 22.85
CA SER A 38 -5.13 8.20 22.62
C SER A 38 -5.62 8.00 21.17
N THR A 39 -4.76 7.51 20.27
CA THR A 39 -5.15 7.24 18.87
C THR A 39 -6.15 6.10 18.83
N ASN A 40 -7.24 6.31 18.12
CA ASN A 40 -8.29 5.31 17.94
C ASN A 40 -7.85 4.16 17.01
N LEU A 41 -8.29 2.92 17.25
CA LEU A 41 -7.84 1.76 16.45
C LEU A 41 -8.30 1.82 14.99
N GLU A 42 -9.47 2.41 14.69
CA GLU A 42 -9.89 2.62 13.30
C GLU A 42 -8.95 3.60 12.58
N LEU A 43 -8.58 4.68 13.25
CA LEU A 43 -7.65 5.67 12.69
C LEU A 43 -6.24 5.08 12.60
N LEU A 44 -5.84 4.22 13.53
CA LEU A 44 -4.59 3.47 13.45
C LEU A 44 -4.58 2.62 12.18
N HIS A 45 -5.64 1.86 11.88
CA HIS A 45 -5.75 1.11 10.62
C HIS A 45 -5.73 2.04 9.39
N ASP A 46 -6.71 2.94 9.29
CA ASP A 46 -6.99 3.71 8.07
C ASP A 46 -5.93 4.78 7.78
N LYS A 47 -5.43 5.46 8.81
CA LYS A 47 -4.52 6.62 8.66
C LYS A 47 -3.07 6.27 8.87
N VAL A 48 -2.73 5.17 9.54
CA VAL A 48 -1.36 4.87 9.95
C VAL A 48 -0.87 3.57 9.34
N ILE A 49 -1.42 2.41 9.72
CA ILE A 49 -0.90 1.09 9.32
C ILE A 49 -1.00 0.91 7.80
N ALA A 50 -2.17 1.14 7.20
CA ALA A 50 -2.35 1.01 5.75
C ALA A 50 -1.32 1.81 4.95
N PRO A 51 -1.13 3.14 5.14
CA PRO A 51 -0.10 3.88 4.42
C PRO A 51 1.34 3.48 4.80
N CYS A 52 1.62 3.05 6.04
CA CYS A 52 2.96 2.61 6.45
C CYS A 52 3.39 1.33 5.71
N PHE A 53 2.46 0.40 5.51
CA PHE A 53 2.67 -0.84 4.76
C PHE A 53 2.42 -0.68 3.26
N GLY A 54 1.84 0.45 2.84
CA GLY A 54 1.54 0.74 1.43
C GLY A 54 0.24 0.13 0.94
N TRP A 55 -0.58 -0.42 1.82
CA TRP A 55 -1.89 -0.93 1.47
C TRP A 55 -2.89 0.17 1.16
N THR A 56 -3.85 -0.22 0.34
CA THR A 56 -4.97 0.55 -0.11
C THR A 56 -5.95 0.65 1.04
N ARG A 57 -6.06 1.86 1.59
CA ARG A 57 -7.01 2.18 2.65
C ARG A 57 -8.41 1.71 2.29
N ASN A 58 -9.09 0.99 3.19
CA ASN A 58 -10.48 0.58 3.03
C ASN A 58 -10.74 -0.24 1.76
N TYR A 59 -9.81 -1.16 1.48
CA TYR A 59 -9.97 -2.16 0.42
C TYR A 59 -10.45 -3.49 1.01
N HIS A 60 -9.78 -3.98 2.04
CA HIS A 60 -10.18 -5.17 2.80
C HIS A 60 -10.62 -4.83 4.22
N THR A 61 -11.27 -5.79 4.88
CA THR A 61 -11.59 -5.68 6.32
C THR A 61 -10.39 -6.08 7.19
N TYR A 62 -10.52 -5.90 8.50
CA TYR A 62 -9.45 -6.19 9.46
C TYR A 62 -9.99 -6.48 10.86
N TYR A 63 -9.11 -6.98 11.72
CA TYR A 63 -9.32 -6.97 13.17
C TYR A 63 -8.05 -6.63 13.95
N PHE A 64 -8.25 -6.15 15.18
CA PHE A 64 -7.22 -6.19 16.23
C PHE A 64 -7.58 -7.25 17.26
N ARG A 65 -6.60 -7.97 17.79
CA ARG A 65 -6.75 -8.92 18.89
C ARG A 65 -5.74 -8.60 19.99
N SER A 66 -6.24 -8.29 21.18
CA SER A 66 -5.38 -8.09 22.37
C SER A 66 -4.71 -9.39 22.81
N SER A 67 -3.71 -9.29 23.70
CA SER A 67 -3.07 -10.46 24.34
C SER A 67 -4.05 -11.36 25.09
N ASP A 68 -5.16 -10.79 25.58
CA ASP A 68 -6.20 -11.47 26.34
C ASP A 68 -7.35 -11.98 25.45
N ASP A 69 -7.10 -12.14 24.15
CA ASP A 69 -8.07 -12.63 23.15
C ASP A 69 -9.36 -11.79 23.00
N VAL A 70 -9.32 -10.52 23.39
CA VAL A 70 -10.39 -9.56 23.03
C VAL A 70 -10.18 -9.06 21.60
N TYR A 71 -11.20 -9.22 20.77
CA TYR A 71 -11.18 -8.81 19.36
C TYR A 71 -11.92 -7.50 19.11
N TYR A 72 -11.39 -6.70 18.19
CA TYR A 72 -11.98 -5.47 17.69
C TYR A 72 -12.16 -5.59 16.18
N THR A 73 -13.41 -5.69 15.71
CA THR A 73 -13.74 -6.03 14.32
C THR A 73 -14.63 -4.97 13.65
N GLN A 74 -14.46 -4.77 12.35
CA GLN A 74 -15.28 -3.84 11.57
C GLN A 74 -16.65 -4.47 11.22
N LYS A 75 -17.63 -4.32 12.14
CA LYS A 75 -18.96 -4.97 12.00
C LYS A 75 -19.82 -4.47 10.85
N ASP A 76 -19.63 -3.23 10.43
CA ASP A 76 -20.49 -2.55 9.44
C ASP A 76 -19.89 -2.60 8.03
N SER A 77 -18.84 -3.40 7.80
CA SER A 77 -18.15 -3.55 6.51
C SER A 77 -18.96 -4.38 5.52
N ASP A 78 -18.96 -3.98 4.26
CA ASP A 78 -19.48 -4.77 3.12
C ASP A 78 -18.38 -5.54 2.39
N ALA A 79 -17.16 -5.58 2.94
CA ALA A 79 -16.06 -6.32 2.38
C ALA A 79 -16.39 -7.82 2.27
N ALA A 80 -16.07 -8.43 1.12
CA ALA A 80 -16.40 -9.83 0.85
C ALA A 80 -15.75 -10.79 1.85
N ASP A 81 -14.50 -10.50 2.22
CA ASP A 81 -13.69 -11.22 3.21
C ASP A 81 -14.29 -11.18 4.63
N ALA A 82 -15.07 -10.15 5.00
CA ALA A 82 -15.79 -10.10 6.27
C ALA A 82 -16.84 -11.23 6.40
N SER A 83 -17.57 -11.50 5.31
CA SER A 83 -18.62 -12.53 5.26
C SER A 83 -18.04 -13.96 5.27
N ALA A 84 -16.92 -14.17 4.59
CA ALA A 84 -16.23 -15.46 4.53
C ALA A 84 -15.67 -15.86 5.90
N TRP A 85 -15.11 -14.88 6.64
CA TRP A 85 -14.58 -15.12 7.98
C TRP A 85 -15.69 -15.34 9.04
N LEU A 86 -16.77 -14.56 8.99
CA LEU A 86 -17.93 -14.73 9.88
C LEU A 86 -18.70 -16.03 9.62
N SER A 87 -18.76 -16.51 8.37
CA SER A 87 -19.43 -17.79 8.05
C SER A 87 -18.63 -19.00 8.52
N GLN A 88 -17.29 -18.94 8.50
CA GLN A 88 -16.42 -19.99 9.08
C GLN A 88 -16.53 -20.07 10.62
N SER A 89 -16.79 -18.95 11.29
CA SER A 89 -17.12 -18.87 12.73
C SER A 89 -18.41 -19.62 13.14
N LEU A 90 -19.33 -19.83 12.20
CA LEU A 90 -20.63 -20.48 12.46
C LEU A 90 -20.63 -22.00 12.25
N LEU A 91 -19.53 -22.59 11.76
CA LEU A 91 -19.39 -24.04 11.63
C LEU A 91 -19.08 -24.67 13.01
N PRO A 92 -19.81 -25.71 13.44
CA PRO A 92 -19.51 -26.40 14.68
C PRO A 92 -18.22 -27.21 14.52
N GLN A 93 -17.19 -26.85 15.28
CA GLN A 93 -15.97 -27.64 15.54
C GLN A 93 -15.25 -28.18 14.30
N SER A 94 -14.43 -27.35 13.65
CA SER A 94 -13.13 -27.82 13.15
C SER A 94 -12.07 -27.35 14.15
N GLN A 95 -11.38 -28.32 14.75
CA GLN A 95 -10.44 -28.11 15.86
C GLN A 95 -9.13 -27.41 15.47
N ASP A 96 -9.03 -26.75 14.30
CA ASP A 96 -7.70 -26.30 13.85
C ASP A 96 -7.58 -25.04 12.99
N ARG A 97 -8.64 -24.38 12.51
CA ARG A 97 -8.46 -23.11 11.77
C ARG A 97 -9.62 -22.11 11.95
N MET A 98 -9.31 -20.96 12.55
CA MET A 98 -9.94 -19.64 12.35
C MET A 98 -11.48 -19.55 12.46
N ALA A 99 -12.08 -20.04 13.56
CA ALA A 99 -13.44 -19.61 13.91
C ALA A 99 -13.38 -18.21 14.55
N GLY A 100 -13.81 -17.17 13.82
CA GLY A 100 -13.93 -15.81 14.35
C GLY A 100 -14.82 -15.71 15.61
N PRO A 101 -14.58 -14.74 16.52
CA PRO A 101 -15.27 -14.62 17.78
C PRO A 101 -16.72 -14.18 17.57
N LYS A 102 -17.64 -14.78 18.33
CA LYS A 102 -19.09 -14.47 18.31
C LYS A 102 -19.42 -13.05 18.77
N SER A 103 -18.48 -12.35 19.42
CA SER A 103 -18.63 -10.99 19.93
C SER A 103 -17.29 -10.23 19.88
N GLY A 104 -17.14 -9.31 18.92
CA GLY A 104 -16.05 -8.33 18.88
C GLY A 104 -16.50 -6.95 19.40
N LEU A 105 -15.59 -6.20 20.00
CA LEU A 105 -15.73 -4.77 20.24
C LEU A 105 -15.54 -3.99 18.93
N LYS A 106 -15.88 -2.70 18.94
CA LYS A 106 -15.73 -1.82 17.78
C LYS A 106 -14.35 -1.14 17.80
N PRO A 107 -13.53 -1.19 16.73
CA PRO A 107 -12.23 -0.50 16.69
C PRO A 107 -12.36 0.99 17.02
N GLU A 108 -13.44 1.63 16.58
CA GLU A 108 -13.70 3.04 16.85
C GLU A 108 -14.06 3.37 18.31
N SER A 109 -14.27 2.35 19.14
CA SER A 109 -14.55 2.52 20.58
C SER A 109 -13.32 2.31 21.46
N ALA A 110 -12.17 1.97 20.88
CA ALA A 110 -10.94 1.68 21.59
C ALA A 110 -9.77 2.54 21.09
N THR A 111 -8.76 2.71 21.95
CA THR A 111 -7.54 3.43 21.62
C THR A 111 -6.34 2.50 21.72
N VAL A 112 -5.21 2.91 21.13
CA VAL A 112 -3.92 2.22 21.25
C VAL A 112 -3.58 1.97 22.73
N GLY A 113 -3.67 2.99 23.58
CA GLY A 113 -3.42 2.92 25.01
C GLY A 113 -4.40 2.05 25.81
N GLY A 114 -5.56 1.74 25.22
CA GLY A 114 -6.49 0.76 25.78
C GLY A 114 -5.99 -0.67 25.60
N LEU A 115 -5.21 -0.94 24.55
CA LEU A 115 -4.66 -2.26 24.22
C LEU A 115 -3.20 -2.42 24.65
N LEU A 116 -2.41 -1.36 24.57
CA LEU A 116 -0.95 -1.35 24.71
C LEU A 116 -0.54 -0.22 25.65
N LYS A 117 0.03 -0.55 26.82
CA LYS A 117 0.36 0.41 27.87
C LYS A 117 1.85 0.43 28.19
N ASP A 118 2.41 -0.75 28.42
CA ASP A 118 3.76 -0.93 28.94
C ASP A 118 4.71 -1.49 27.88
N VAL A 119 6.02 -1.30 28.10
CA VAL A 119 7.05 -1.89 27.22
C VAL A 119 6.91 -3.42 27.22
N GLY A 120 6.88 -4.01 26.04
CA GLY A 120 6.67 -5.45 25.84
C GLY A 120 5.21 -5.84 25.60
N ASP A 121 4.24 -4.96 25.87
CA ASP A 121 2.85 -5.20 25.51
C ASP A 121 2.72 -5.42 24.00
N TYR A 122 1.81 -6.31 23.63
CA TYR A 122 1.57 -6.64 22.24
C TYR A 122 0.10 -6.89 21.93
N CYS A 123 -0.23 -6.72 20.65
CA CYS A 123 -1.51 -7.15 20.08
C CYS A 123 -1.28 -7.63 18.65
N PHE A 124 -2.23 -8.39 18.12
CA PHE A 124 -2.25 -8.78 16.73
C PHE A 124 -3.16 -7.87 15.92
N TYR A 125 -2.75 -7.59 14.70
CA TYR A 125 -3.53 -6.88 13.69
C TYR A 125 -3.54 -7.74 12.43
N ASN A 126 -4.72 -8.21 12.03
CA ASN A 126 -4.89 -9.01 10.82
C ASN A 126 -5.63 -8.18 9.78
N TYR A 127 -5.05 -8.04 8.59
CA TYR A 127 -5.58 -7.31 7.45
C TYR A 127 -5.86 -8.27 6.30
N ASP A 128 -6.96 -8.03 5.57
CA ASP A 128 -7.46 -8.94 4.55
C ASP A 128 -7.77 -10.31 5.15
N LEU A 129 -9.03 -10.51 5.55
CA LEU A 129 -9.40 -11.75 6.22
C LEU A 129 -9.52 -12.93 5.24
N GLY A 130 -9.35 -12.69 3.93
CA GLY A 130 -9.15 -13.73 2.93
C GLY A 130 -7.72 -14.24 2.97
N ASP A 131 -6.75 -13.35 2.79
CA ASP A 131 -5.32 -13.69 2.71
C ASP A 131 -4.63 -13.87 4.08
N CYS A 132 -5.19 -13.25 5.11
CA CYS A 132 -4.67 -13.17 6.47
C CYS A 132 -3.25 -12.58 6.54
N TRP A 133 -3.11 -11.28 6.27
CA TRP A 133 -1.87 -10.54 6.55
C TRP A 133 -1.78 -10.20 8.04
N ILE A 134 -1.18 -11.11 8.80
CA ILE A 134 -1.11 -11.04 10.27
C ILE A 134 0.13 -10.24 10.68
N HIS A 135 -0.08 -9.25 11.55
CA HIS A 135 0.97 -8.45 12.16
C HIS A 135 0.94 -8.59 13.65
N ARG A 136 2.12 -8.56 14.26
CA ARG A 136 2.29 -8.32 15.68
C ARG A 136 2.72 -6.88 15.89
N LEU A 137 1.98 -6.15 16.72
CA LEU A 137 2.34 -4.82 17.21
C LEU A 137 2.96 -4.99 18.59
N THR A 138 4.12 -4.40 18.85
CA THR A 138 4.83 -4.51 20.14
C THR A 138 5.34 -3.15 20.59
N VAL A 139 5.08 -2.79 21.85
CA VAL A 139 5.62 -1.56 22.44
C VAL A 139 7.09 -1.75 22.75
N GLU A 140 7.97 -1.02 22.05
CA GLU A 140 9.40 -1.01 22.33
C GLU A 140 9.79 0.08 23.34
N LYS A 141 9.09 1.22 23.32
CA LYS A 141 9.32 2.33 24.24
C LYS A 141 8.01 3.08 24.51
N VAL A 142 7.82 3.46 25.78
CA VAL A 142 6.82 4.44 26.19
C VAL A 142 7.55 5.76 26.39
N LEU A 143 7.15 6.82 25.69
CA LEU A 143 7.72 8.15 25.85
C LEU A 143 7.12 8.85 27.07
N SER A 144 7.94 9.56 27.83
CA SER A 144 7.46 10.32 28.99
C SER A 144 6.53 11.47 28.57
N GLU A 145 5.84 12.08 29.53
CA GLU A 145 4.96 13.22 29.26
C GLU A 145 5.72 14.40 28.64
N GLU A 146 6.99 14.60 29.00
CA GLU A 146 7.85 15.65 28.46
C GLU A 146 8.36 15.33 27.05
N GLU A 147 8.48 14.04 26.70
CA GLU A 147 8.90 13.57 25.38
C GLU A 147 7.71 13.47 24.39
N SER A 148 6.49 13.34 24.90
CA SER A 148 5.27 13.16 24.10
C SER A 148 4.85 14.46 23.42
N ASP A 149 4.67 14.42 22.09
CA ASP A 149 4.09 15.52 21.32
C ASP A 149 2.80 15.13 20.59
N GLY A 150 2.35 13.89 20.80
CA GLY A 150 1.16 13.30 20.22
C GLY A 150 1.27 13.05 18.71
N LYS A 151 2.38 13.43 18.05
CA LYS A 151 2.51 13.34 16.60
C LYS A 151 2.74 11.90 16.17
N ILE A 152 2.22 11.58 15.00
CA ILE A 152 2.46 10.29 14.35
C ILE A 152 3.67 10.43 13.45
N ASP A 153 4.60 9.48 13.54
CA ASP A 153 5.74 9.40 12.63
C ASP A 153 6.13 7.96 12.31
N ILE A 154 6.76 7.77 11.16
CA ILE A 154 7.40 6.53 10.75
C ILE A 154 8.89 6.68 11.05
N ILE A 155 9.42 5.85 11.93
CA ILE A 155 10.79 5.97 12.43
C ILE A 155 11.74 5.21 11.50
N GLU A 156 11.39 3.97 11.19
CA GLU A 156 12.17 3.09 10.32
C GLU A 156 11.31 1.93 9.80
N GLY A 157 11.90 1.09 8.97
CA GLY A 157 11.29 -0.12 8.46
C GLY A 157 12.25 -0.85 7.53
N ALA A 158 11.90 -2.10 7.22
CA ALA A 158 12.64 -2.90 6.26
C ALA A 158 11.70 -3.81 5.46
N MET A 159 12.20 -4.22 4.30
CA MET A 159 11.52 -5.08 3.33
C MET A 159 10.21 -4.51 2.79
N ARG A 160 9.87 -4.95 1.59
CA ARG A 160 8.63 -4.61 0.91
C ARG A 160 7.49 -5.39 1.53
N CYS A 161 6.37 -4.71 1.72
CA CYS A 161 5.14 -5.36 2.17
C CYS A 161 4.54 -6.20 1.04
N PRO A 162 3.81 -7.28 1.38
CA PRO A 162 3.11 -8.10 0.40
C PRO A 162 2.16 -7.27 -0.50
N PRO A 163 1.90 -7.74 -1.73
CA PRO A 163 0.87 -7.14 -2.58
C PRO A 163 -0.52 -7.24 -1.94
N GLU A 164 -1.44 -6.38 -2.36
CA GLU A 164 -2.89 -6.60 -2.20
C GLU A 164 -3.33 -7.84 -3.00
N ASP A 165 -4.37 -8.53 -2.54
CA ASP A 165 -4.91 -9.74 -3.18
C ASP A 165 -3.79 -10.77 -3.47
N GLY A 166 -2.94 -11.02 -2.47
CA GLY A 166 -1.87 -11.99 -2.55
C GLY A 166 -2.34 -13.39 -2.12
N GLU A 167 -1.47 -14.12 -1.42
CA GLU A 167 -1.69 -15.55 -1.10
C GLU A 167 -1.33 -15.87 0.36
N GLY A 168 -1.32 -14.84 1.22
CA GLY A 168 -1.03 -14.96 2.65
C GLY A 168 0.44 -15.05 3.04
N CYS A 169 0.69 -15.02 4.35
CA CYS A 169 2.02 -14.86 4.94
C CYS A 169 2.97 -16.04 4.63
N THR A 170 2.48 -17.28 4.68
CA THR A 170 3.28 -18.48 4.35
C THR A 170 3.75 -18.48 2.91
N THR A 171 2.84 -18.25 1.97
CA THR A 171 3.18 -18.20 0.54
C THR A 171 4.17 -17.06 0.25
N TYR A 172 4.02 -15.92 0.91
CA TYR A 172 4.97 -14.81 0.78
C TYR A 172 6.36 -15.15 1.35
N GLN A 173 6.43 -15.89 2.47
CA GLN A 173 7.69 -16.40 3.01
C GLN A 173 8.39 -17.31 2.00
N GLU A 174 7.71 -18.35 1.55
CA GLU A 174 8.27 -19.40 0.69
C GLU A 174 8.63 -18.87 -0.71
N ASN A 175 7.70 -18.18 -1.38
CA ASN A 175 7.86 -17.82 -2.80
C ASN A 175 8.63 -16.52 -3.03
N ILE A 176 8.92 -15.75 -1.99
CA ILE A 176 9.61 -14.46 -2.13
C ILE A 176 10.80 -14.36 -1.18
N LEU A 177 10.59 -14.54 0.11
CA LEU A 177 11.61 -14.25 1.11
C LEU A 177 12.69 -15.32 1.18
N ASP A 178 12.31 -16.60 1.13
CA ASP A 178 13.26 -17.73 1.13
C ASP A 178 14.12 -17.70 -0.13
N LEU A 179 13.52 -17.58 -1.31
CA LEU A 179 14.25 -17.41 -2.57
C LEU A 179 15.18 -16.19 -2.54
N PHE A 180 14.76 -15.09 -1.92
CA PHE A 180 15.60 -13.90 -1.76
C PHE A 180 16.79 -14.13 -0.84
N ILE A 181 16.65 -14.88 0.25
CA ILE A 181 17.75 -15.27 1.14
C ILE A 181 18.72 -16.22 0.42
N GLU A 182 18.19 -17.21 -0.28
CA GLU A 182 18.99 -18.18 -1.02
C GLU A 182 19.84 -17.48 -2.08
N LEU A 183 19.27 -16.54 -2.84
CA LEU A 183 20.00 -15.75 -3.85
C LEU A 183 21.02 -14.78 -3.25
N LYS A 184 20.81 -14.30 -2.02
CA LYS A 184 21.86 -13.55 -1.31
C LYS A 184 23.05 -14.44 -0.97
N SER A 185 22.80 -15.72 -0.69
CA SER A 185 23.84 -16.70 -0.30
C SER A 185 24.55 -17.28 -1.53
N ASP A 186 23.81 -17.56 -2.60
CA ASP A 186 24.33 -17.97 -3.90
C ASP A 186 23.72 -17.11 -5.05
N PRO A 187 24.35 -15.97 -5.37
CA PRO A 187 23.88 -15.09 -6.44
C PRO A 187 23.93 -15.71 -7.85
N ASN A 188 24.60 -16.85 -8.03
CA ASN A 188 24.72 -17.52 -9.33
C ASN A 188 23.66 -18.60 -9.56
N ASN A 189 22.78 -18.86 -8.59
CA ASN A 189 21.68 -19.80 -8.77
C ASN A 189 20.63 -19.21 -9.75
N VAL A 190 20.78 -19.58 -11.03
CA VAL A 190 19.97 -19.07 -12.14
C VAL A 190 18.50 -19.51 -12.03
N GLU A 191 18.23 -20.68 -11.42
CA GLU A 191 16.89 -21.24 -11.26
C GLU A 191 16.09 -20.43 -10.25
N ASN A 192 16.60 -20.28 -9.02
CA ASN A 192 15.98 -19.44 -8.01
C ASN A 192 15.85 -17.98 -8.47
N ALA A 193 16.84 -17.47 -9.22
CA ALA A 193 16.78 -16.11 -9.77
C ALA A 193 15.63 -15.95 -10.77
N ARG A 194 15.27 -16.99 -11.52
CA ARG A 194 14.12 -16.99 -12.42
C ARG A 194 12.82 -17.10 -11.64
N GLU A 195 12.75 -18.01 -10.69
CA GLU A 195 11.56 -18.24 -9.88
C GLU A 195 11.18 -16.99 -9.07
N LEU A 196 12.14 -16.37 -8.38
CA LEU A 196 11.90 -15.12 -7.65
C LEU A 196 11.44 -13.99 -8.58
N ALA A 197 12.06 -13.88 -9.76
CA ALA A 197 11.68 -12.87 -10.73
C ALA A 197 10.23 -13.11 -11.22
N GLU A 198 9.87 -14.35 -11.57
CA GLU A 198 8.50 -14.70 -11.96
C GLU A 198 7.49 -14.43 -10.84
N ALA A 199 7.80 -14.75 -9.59
CA ALA A 199 6.95 -14.45 -8.44
C ALA A 199 6.76 -12.93 -8.27
N CYS A 200 7.85 -12.15 -8.29
CA CYS A 200 7.80 -10.69 -8.21
C CYS A 200 7.01 -10.06 -9.37
N PHE A 201 7.05 -10.67 -10.56
CA PHE A 201 6.30 -10.21 -11.73
C PHE A 201 4.81 -10.39 -11.60
N LYS A 202 4.36 -11.52 -11.01
CA LYS A 202 2.94 -11.77 -10.78
C LYS A 202 2.34 -10.65 -9.92
N TYR A 203 3.11 -10.10 -8.99
CA TYR A 203 2.66 -9.04 -8.07
C TYR A 203 2.57 -7.64 -8.68
N ARG A 204 3.16 -7.36 -9.86
CA ARG A 204 3.16 -6.02 -10.48
C ARG A 204 1.78 -5.46 -10.85
N GLY A 205 0.76 -6.32 -10.85
CA GLY A 205 -0.62 -5.97 -11.16
C GLY A 205 -1.47 -5.66 -9.92
N ALA A 206 -0.92 -5.86 -8.72
CA ALA A 206 -1.62 -5.56 -7.49
C ALA A 206 -1.71 -4.05 -7.26
N CYS A 207 -2.80 -3.61 -6.63
CA CYS A 207 -3.16 -2.20 -6.52
C CYS A 207 -2.13 -1.36 -5.74
N ASN A 208 -1.43 -1.97 -4.78
CA ASN A 208 -0.34 -1.34 -4.01
C ASN A 208 1.05 -1.50 -4.65
N VAL A 209 1.17 -2.19 -5.80
CA VAL A 209 2.45 -2.41 -6.49
C VAL A 209 2.52 -1.51 -7.71
N ARG A 210 3.21 -0.38 -7.56
CA ARG A 210 3.55 0.50 -8.69
C ARG A 210 4.91 0.12 -9.26
N GLY A 211 4.91 -0.43 -10.47
CA GLY A 211 6.14 -0.83 -11.15
C GLY A 211 6.62 -2.22 -10.73
N SER A 212 7.93 -2.44 -10.68
CA SER A 212 8.51 -3.74 -10.29
C SER A 212 8.30 -4.01 -8.81
N PHE A 213 7.96 -5.24 -8.43
CA PHE A 213 8.04 -5.71 -7.05
C PHE A 213 9.49 -6.07 -6.72
N ARG A 214 10.05 -5.50 -5.64
CA ARG A 214 11.42 -5.81 -5.18
C ARG A 214 11.39 -6.13 -3.69
N PRO A 215 11.77 -7.34 -3.26
CA PRO A 215 11.58 -7.76 -1.86
C PRO A 215 12.27 -6.85 -0.85
N ALA A 216 13.48 -6.40 -1.13
CA ALA A 216 14.26 -5.55 -0.23
C ALA A 216 13.81 -4.07 -0.18
N GLU A 217 12.85 -3.66 -1.01
CA GLU A 217 12.53 -2.25 -1.20
C GLU A 217 11.73 -1.67 -0.03
N PHE A 218 12.27 -0.61 0.56
CA PHE A 218 11.57 0.24 1.50
C PHE A 218 12.08 1.68 1.39
N ASP A 219 11.19 2.62 1.08
CA ASP A 219 11.49 4.05 1.04
C ASP A 219 10.68 4.77 2.12
N ILE A 220 11.37 5.18 3.19
CA ILE A 220 10.74 5.86 4.32
C ILE A 220 10.13 7.21 3.92
N LEU A 221 10.72 7.94 2.97
CA LEU A 221 10.18 9.23 2.54
C LEU A 221 8.88 9.03 1.78
N GLU A 222 8.83 8.01 0.92
CA GLU A 222 7.60 7.63 0.24
C GLU A 222 6.49 7.27 1.23
N ARG A 223 6.80 6.48 2.26
CA ARG A 223 5.82 6.12 3.30
C ARG A 223 5.39 7.31 4.16
N LYS A 224 6.30 8.23 4.50
CA LYS A 224 5.94 9.48 5.21
C LYS A 224 5.05 10.38 4.36
N LEU A 225 5.28 10.44 3.05
CA LEU A 225 4.39 11.14 2.11
C LEU A 225 3.00 10.49 2.03
N ALA A 226 2.93 9.15 2.01
CA ALA A 226 1.68 8.41 2.05
C ALA A 226 0.90 8.65 3.36
N LEU A 227 1.59 8.64 4.50
CA LEU A 227 1.04 8.99 5.81
C LEU A 227 0.48 10.43 5.81
N ALA A 228 1.27 11.41 5.35
CA ALA A 228 0.81 12.80 5.28
C ALA A 228 -0.41 12.97 4.35
N ALA A 229 -0.45 12.24 3.24
CA ALA A 229 -1.61 12.22 2.35
C ALA A 229 -2.85 11.59 3.02
N ALA A 230 -2.68 10.51 3.77
CA ALA A 230 -3.76 9.88 4.53
C ALA A 230 -4.29 10.81 5.62
N LEU A 231 -3.41 11.43 6.43
CA LEU A 231 -3.76 12.40 7.46
C LEU A 231 -4.49 13.63 6.88
N GLY A 232 -4.08 14.13 5.73
CA GLY A 232 -4.72 15.26 5.04
C GLY A 232 -6.03 14.94 4.31
N SER A 233 -6.51 13.69 4.36
CA SER A 233 -7.71 13.22 3.68
C SER A 233 -8.83 12.85 4.65
N ARG A 234 -10.05 12.65 4.13
CA ARG A 234 -11.20 12.14 4.88
C ARG A 234 -10.99 10.71 5.36
N ASN A 235 -11.67 10.32 6.43
CA ASN A 235 -11.69 8.92 6.81
C ASN A 235 -12.42 8.11 5.75
N SER A 236 -11.96 6.88 5.59
CA SER A 236 -12.65 5.92 4.74
C SER A 236 -14.05 5.60 5.26
N THR A 237 -14.95 5.15 4.39
CA THR A 237 -16.32 4.79 4.77
C THR A 237 -16.35 3.40 5.38
N ARG A 238 -16.91 3.24 6.58
CA ARG A 238 -17.04 1.92 7.21
C ARG A 238 -17.97 0.95 6.46
N ASN A 239 -18.93 1.51 5.74
CA ASN A 239 -20.07 0.82 5.14
C ASN A 239 -19.96 0.68 3.62
N SER A 240 -18.75 0.88 3.08
CA SER A 240 -18.40 0.48 1.73
C SER A 240 -16.90 0.26 1.59
N VAL A 241 -16.46 -0.69 0.80
CA VAL A 241 -15.05 -0.89 0.42
C VAL A 241 -14.74 -0.40 -1.00
N LYS A 242 -13.44 -0.26 -1.29
CA LYS A 242 -12.99 -0.11 -2.68
C LYS A 242 -13.26 -1.37 -3.46
N THR A 243 -13.68 -1.20 -4.71
CA THR A 243 -13.88 -2.33 -5.63
C THR A 243 -13.21 -2.04 -6.95
N PHE A 244 -12.56 -3.06 -7.53
CA PHE A 244 -11.93 -2.96 -8.83
C PHE A 244 -12.79 -3.69 -9.85
N SER A 245 -13.28 -2.97 -10.85
CA SER A 245 -14.17 -3.54 -11.86
C SER A 245 -13.99 -2.88 -13.23
N MET A 246 -14.44 -3.57 -14.28
CA MET A 246 -14.50 -3.04 -15.64
C MET A 246 -15.83 -2.33 -15.95
N GLY A 247 -16.79 -2.30 -15.02
CA GLY A 247 -18.15 -1.81 -15.20
C GLY A 247 -18.46 -0.52 -14.44
N GLN A 248 -19.63 0.07 -14.70
CA GLN A 248 -20.18 1.12 -13.83
C GLN A 248 -20.88 0.43 -12.64
N PRO A 249 -20.44 0.65 -11.40
CA PRO A 249 -21.13 0.11 -10.23
C PRO A 249 -22.49 0.81 -10.07
N PHE A 250 -23.37 0.17 -9.31
CA PHE A 250 -24.64 0.78 -8.92
C PHE A 250 -24.36 1.89 -7.89
N GLU A 251 -24.44 3.15 -8.31
CA GLU A 251 -24.22 4.30 -7.43
C GLU A 251 -25.49 4.60 -6.61
N MET A 252 -25.42 4.45 -5.28
CA MET A 252 -26.47 4.93 -4.38
C MET A 252 -25.99 6.16 -3.61
N ALA A 253 -26.72 7.27 -3.76
CA ALA A 253 -26.48 8.50 -3.00
C ALA A 253 -26.83 8.31 -1.54
N ARG A 254 -25.79 8.19 -0.70
CA ARG A 254 -25.94 8.30 0.75
C ARG A 254 -25.62 9.74 1.17
N ILE A 255 -26.37 10.24 2.15
CA ILE A 255 -26.18 11.61 2.66
C ILE A 255 -24.73 11.77 3.14
N GLY A 256 -24.07 12.84 2.67
CA GLY A 256 -22.69 13.12 3.01
C GLY A 256 -21.63 12.19 2.40
N GLN A 257 -21.98 11.39 1.38
CA GLN A 257 -21.05 10.51 0.67
C GLN A 257 -21.09 10.76 -0.85
N ILE A 258 -20.01 10.40 -1.55
CA ILE A 258 -19.93 10.41 -3.02
C ILE A 258 -19.19 9.19 -3.55
N SER A 259 -19.56 8.72 -4.74
CA SER A 259 -18.79 7.73 -5.50
C SER A 259 -17.68 8.41 -6.29
N VAL A 260 -16.48 7.85 -6.21
CA VAL A 260 -15.28 8.29 -6.92
C VAL A 260 -14.77 7.13 -7.76
N ILE A 261 -14.52 7.41 -9.05
CA ILE A 261 -13.93 6.44 -9.97
C ILE A 261 -12.51 6.89 -10.31
N THR A 262 -11.53 6.06 -10.00
CA THR A 262 -10.13 6.25 -10.38
C THR A 262 -9.76 5.21 -11.43
N LYS A 263 -9.13 5.63 -12.53
CA LYS A 263 -8.72 4.73 -13.60
C LYS A 263 -7.22 4.51 -13.55
N PHE A 264 -6.80 3.26 -13.46
CA PHE A 264 -5.41 2.85 -13.47
C PHE A 264 -5.10 2.28 -14.85
N GLN A 265 -4.04 2.77 -15.49
CA GLN A 265 -3.58 2.20 -16.74
C GLN A 265 -3.03 0.79 -16.49
N ASP A 266 -3.41 -0.15 -17.35
CA ASP A 266 -2.97 -1.53 -17.27
C ASP A 266 -2.90 -2.14 -18.67
N ASP A 267 -1.67 -2.39 -19.11
CA ASP A 267 -1.37 -2.87 -20.47
C ASP A 267 -1.97 -4.28 -20.73
N ARG A 268 -2.27 -5.06 -19.69
CA ARG A 268 -2.93 -6.39 -19.85
C ARG A 268 -4.30 -6.25 -20.52
N PHE A 269 -4.94 -5.09 -20.35
CA PHE A 269 -6.26 -4.80 -20.85
C PHE A 269 -6.25 -3.84 -22.04
N ASP A 270 -5.12 -3.68 -22.75
CA ASP A 270 -5.01 -2.80 -23.93
C ASP A 270 -6.11 -3.06 -24.98
N HIS A 271 -6.47 -4.33 -25.18
CA HIS A 271 -7.55 -4.75 -26.08
C HIS A 271 -8.96 -4.31 -25.63
N MET A 272 -9.12 -3.89 -24.37
CA MET A 272 -10.35 -3.36 -23.75
C MET A 272 -10.20 -1.90 -23.32
N GLY A 273 -9.27 -1.17 -23.93
CA GLY A 273 -9.03 0.25 -23.67
C GLY A 273 -7.93 0.54 -22.66
N GLY A 274 -7.29 -0.47 -22.05
CA GLY A 274 -6.03 -0.32 -21.31
C GLY A 274 -6.14 0.21 -19.89
N TYR A 275 -7.30 0.08 -19.22
CA TYR A 275 -7.48 0.56 -17.85
C TYR A 275 -8.34 -0.38 -16.99
N ILE A 276 -8.05 -0.42 -15.69
CA ILE A 276 -8.94 -0.93 -14.63
C ILE A 276 -9.51 0.24 -13.83
N SER A 277 -10.77 0.15 -13.40
CA SER A 277 -11.42 1.20 -12.61
C SER A 277 -11.51 0.78 -11.15
N CYS A 278 -11.01 1.61 -10.24
CA CYS A 278 -11.31 1.55 -8.82
C CYS A 278 -12.53 2.41 -8.54
N HIS A 279 -13.51 1.83 -7.87
CA HIS A 279 -14.69 2.51 -7.38
C HIS A 279 -14.59 2.62 -5.87
N GLU A 280 -14.79 3.82 -5.36
CA GLU A 280 -14.70 4.13 -3.94
C GLU A 280 -15.88 5.01 -3.54
N THR A 281 -16.54 4.71 -2.42
CA THR A 281 -17.37 5.72 -1.76
C THR A 281 -16.50 6.50 -0.79
N VAL A 282 -16.51 7.83 -0.90
CA VAL A 282 -15.79 8.71 0.04
C VAL A 282 -16.77 9.59 0.80
N ASN A 283 -16.42 9.87 2.05
CA ASN A 283 -17.14 10.87 2.83
C ASN A 283 -16.85 12.27 2.28
N VAL A 284 -17.90 13.05 2.02
CA VAL A 284 -17.81 14.51 1.82
C VAL A 284 -18.25 15.29 3.06
N LYS A 285 -18.98 14.63 3.95
CA LYS A 285 -19.24 15.15 5.30
C LYS A 285 -17.93 15.31 6.07
N PRO A 286 -17.82 16.30 6.98
CA PRO A 286 -16.69 16.36 7.88
C PRO A 286 -16.58 15.13 8.77
N ASP A 287 -15.35 14.72 9.02
CA ASP A 287 -15.06 13.74 10.08
C ASP A 287 -15.37 14.41 11.44
N PRO A 288 -16.00 13.69 12.39
CA PRO A 288 -16.28 14.25 13.69
C PRO A 288 -14.99 14.42 14.49
N SER A 289 -14.96 15.39 15.41
CA SER A 289 -13.75 15.75 16.17
C SER A 289 -13.19 14.61 17.03
N ASN A 290 -14.03 13.65 17.42
CA ASN A 290 -13.63 12.46 18.20
C ASN A 290 -13.24 11.26 17.34
N ALA A 291 -13.36 11.35 16.01
CA ALA A 291 -12.91 10.32 15.08
C ALA A 291 -12.07 10.95 13.97
N THR A 292 -11.17 11.87 14.33
CA THR A 292 -10.26 12.51 13.40
C THR A 292 -8.92 12.77 14.06
N LEU A 293 -7.92 13.13 13.26
CA LEU A 293 -6.58 13.45 13.70
C LEU A 293 -6.21 14.85 13.18
N CYS A 294 -5.14 15.42 13.74
CA CYS A 294 -4.56 16.60 13.14
C CYS A 294 -4.13 16.31 11.69
N ASN A 295 -4.64 17.07 10.72
CA ASN A 295 -4.33 16.85 9.30
C ASN A 295 -2.85 17.08 8.94
N GLN A 296 -2.08 17.71 9.82
CA GLN A 296 -0.66 17.97 9.61
C GLN A 296 0.25 16.91 10.25
N CYS A 297 -0.05 16.48 11.47
CA CYS A 297 0.88 15.68 12.27
C CYS A 297 0.27 14.42 12.90
N GLY A 298 -1.03 14.19 12.73
CA GLY A 298 -1.70 13.00 13.26
C GLY A 298 -2.03 13.04 14.75
N ASN A 299 -1.71 14.12 15.48
CA ASN A 299 -2.07 14.22 16.90
C ASN A 299 -3.60 14.16 17.09
N PRO A 300 -4.13 13.24 17.92
CA PRO A 300 -5.57 13.08 18.16
C PRO A 300 -6.15 14.06 19.20
N ASN A 301 -5.31 14.79 19.92
CA ASN A 301 -5.70 15.55 21.10
C ASN A 301 -5.94 17.05 20.78
N GLU A 302 -6.84 17.67 21.54
CA GLU A 302 -7.10 19.12 21.55
C GLU A 302 -7.37 19.75 20.16
N LEU A 303 -8.06 19.00 19.30
CA LEU A 303 -8.28 19.37 17.91
C LEU A 303 -9.24 20.56 17.75
N LYS A 304 -8.78 21.56 16.99
CA LYS A 304 -9.59 22.70 16.55
C LYS A 304 -9.87 22.63 15.06
N ALA A 305 -11.14 22.74 14.71
CA ALA A 305 -11.56 22.77 13.31
C ALA A 305 -11.12 24.08 12.62
N CYS A 306 -10.83 23.99 11.33
CA CYS A 306 -10.65 25.14 10.46
C CYS A 306 -11.91 26.01 10.48
N SER A 307 -11.80 27.26 10.95
CA SER A 307 -12.94 28.18 11.10
C SER A 307 -13.66 28.53 9.80
N ARG A 308 -13.09 28.18 8.64
CA ARG A 308 -13.69 28.46 7.33
C ARG A 308 -14.47 27.29 6.75
N CYS A 309 -13.93 26.08 6.80
CA CYS A 309 -14.55 24.90 6.16
C CYS A 309 -15.06 23.85 7.15
N HIS A 310 -14.72 23.97 8.44
CA HIS A 310 -15.09 23.04 9.52
C HIS A 310 -14.75 21.57 9.22
N SER A 311 -13.76 21.36 8.35
CA SER A 311 -13.50 20.08 7.69
C SER A 311 -12.09 19.56 7.92
N ALA A 312 -11.17 20.43 8.32
CA ALA A 312 -9.80 20.09 8.66
C ALA A 312 -9.55 20.46 10.12
N PHE A 313 -8.77 19.65 10.83
CA PHE A 313 -8.54 19.73 12.26
C PHE A 313 -7.05 19.86 12.58
N TYR A 314 -6.75 20.63 13.63
CA TYR A 314 -5.39 20.95 14.03
C TYR A 314 -5.25 20.94 15.54
N CYS A 315 -4.19 20.30 16.06
CA CYS A 315 -3.84 20.37 17.47
C CYS A 315 -3.20 21.72 17.85
N SER A 316 -2.65 22.45 16.88
CA SER A 316 -1.97 23.73 17.12
C SER A 316 -2.08 24.71 15.95
N ARG A 317 -1.77 25.99 16.21
CA ARG A 317 -1.76 27.04 15.18
C ARG A 317 -0.64 26.80 14.17
N GLU A 318 0.50 26.31 14.61
CA GLU A 318 1.66 25.96 13.77
C GLU A 318 1.26 24.87 12.76
N CYS A 319 0.61 23.80 13.24
CA CYS A 319 0.11 22.73 12.39
C CYS A 319 -0.89 23.25 11.34
N GLN A 320 -1.76 24.18 11.74
CA GLN A 320 -2.68 24.82 10.80
C GLN A 320 -1.95 25.60 9.70
N VAL A 321 -0.91 26.38 10.04
CA VAL A 321 -0.14 27.17 9.06
C VAL A 321 0.61 26.25 8.09
N LEU A 322 1.22 25.19 8.59
CA LEU A 322 1.94 24.22 7.75
C LEU A 322 0.99 23.53 6.75
N HIS A 323 -0.15 23.00 7.22
CA HIS A 323 -1.13 22.35 6.34
C HIS A 323 -1.79 23.35 5.37
N TRP A 324 -2.00 24.60 5.82
CA TRP A 324 -2.51 25.67 4.96
C TRP A 324 -1.61 25.87 3.74
N ASN A 325 -0.30 25.93 3.96
CA ASN A 325 0.70 26.15 2.94
C ASN A 325 0.98 24.89 2.08
N SER A 326 0.88 23.69 2.66
CA SER A 326 1.11 22.43 1.94
C SER A 326 0.02 22.08 0.92
N GLY A 327 -1.17 22.67 1.04
CA GLY A 327 -2.20 22.54 0.01
C GLY A 327 -3.63 22.87 0.45
N HIS A 328 -3.91 22.96 1.75
CA HIS A 328 -5.26 23.19 2.23
C HIS A 328 -5.84 24.53 1.73
N LYS A 329 -5.01 25.58 1.56
CA LYS A 329 -5.45 26.86 0.97
C LYS A 329 -6.22 26.69 -0.35
N LYS A 330 -5.78 25.76 -1.21
CA LYS A 330 -6.39 25.48 -2.52
C LYS A 330 -7.69 24.68 -2.40
N LYS A 331 -7.80 23.81 -1.39
CA LYS A 331 -8.93 22.89 -1.17
C LYS A 331 -10.00 23.47 -0.24
N CYS A 332 -9.66 24.38 0.67
CA CYS A 332 -10.53 24.89 1.74
C CYS A 332 -11.87 25.44 1.23
N LYS A 333 -11.88 26.17 0.10
CA LYS A 333 -13.12 26.66 -0.52
C LYS A 333 -14.02 25.50 -0.99
N LYS A 334 -13.44 24.45 -1.59
CA LYS A 334 -14.18 23.26 -2.03
C LYS A 334 -14.75 22.50 -0.83
N GLU A 335 -13.95 22.32 0.23
CA GLU A 335 -14.39 21.69 1.48
C GLU A 335 -15.54 22.47 2.14
N LYS A 336 -15.47 23.81 2.15
CA LYS A 336 -16.56 24.64 2.67
C LYS A 336 -17.87 24.39 1.91
N ILE A 337 -17.81 24.39 0.57
CA ILE A 337 -18.99 24.12 -0.27
C ILE A 337 -19.52 22.70 -0.04
N ALA A 338 -18.63 21.71 0.08
CA ALA A 338 -19.03 20.33 0.38
C ALA A 338 -19.74 20.23 1.74
N HIS A 339 -19.23 20.93 2.75
CA HIS A 339 -19.86 21.00 4.07
C HIS A 339 -21.24 21.67 4.02
N GLU A 340 -21.38 22.82 3.36
CA GLU A 340 -22.67 23.52 3.21
C GLU A 340 -23.70 22.63 2.49
N LYS A 341 -23.30 21.97 1.39
CA LYS A 341 -24.16 21.00 0.68
C LYS A 341 -24.56 19.82 1.56
N TYR A 342 -23.67 19.35 2.43
CA TYR A 342 -23.99 18.28 3.38
C TYR A 342 -25.03 18.73 4.42
N GLN A 343 -24.92 19.96 4.94
CA GLN A 343 -25.93 20.51 5.85
C GLN A 343 -27.30 20.63 5.17
N ASP A 344 -27.33 21.05 3.90
CA ASP A 344 -28.57 21.11 3.12
C ASP A 344 -29.22 19.73 2.94
N GLU A 345 -28.43 18.68 2.67
CA GLU A 345 -28.95 17.30 2.57
C GLU A 345 -29.50 16.79 3.88
N LEU A 346 -28.82 17.09 5.00
CA LEU A 346 -29.31 16.74 6.34
C LEU A 346 -30.65 17.41 6.62
N ALA A 347 -30.76 18.72 6.35
CA ALA A 347 -31.98 19.48 6.58
C ALA A 347 -33.17 18.96 5.75
N ARG A 348 -32.91 18.45 4.55
CA ARG A 348 -33.94 17.87 3.66
C ARG A 348 -34.15 16.37 3.90
N ASN A 349 -33.32 15.74 4.72
CA ASN A 349 -33.22 14.28 4.88
C ASN A 349 -33.18 13.55 3.52
N LYS A 350 -32.46 14.11 2.55
CA LYS A 350 -32.40 13.60 1.17
C LYS A 350 -31.04 13.89 0.57
N ALA A 351 -30.36 12.84 0.10
CA ALA A 351 -29.09 12.98 -0.62
C ALA A 351 -29.32 13.68 -1.97
N ASP A 352 -28.36 14.49 -2.40
CA ASP A 352 -28.37 15.18 -3.67
C ASP A 352 -27.93 14.21 -4.79
N PRO A 353 -28.87 13.77 -5.66
CA PRO A 353 -28.55 12.86 -6.76
C PRO A 353 -27.77 13.56 -7.90
N HIS A 354 -27.57 14.89 -7.82
CA HIS A 354 -26.76 15.65 -8.75
C HIS A 354 -25.40 16.06 -8.16
N ARG A 355 -25.11 15.66 -6.91
CA ARG A 355 -23.77 15.77 -6.32
C ARG A 355 -22.73 15.02 -7.16
N PHE A 356 -23.17 13.98 -7.85
CA PHE A 356 -22.40 13.13 -8.77
C PHE A 356 -22.06 13.78 -10.11
N GLY A 357 -21.65 15.05 -10.13
CA GLY A 357 -21.02 15.58 -11.34
C GLY A 357 -19.97 14.58 -11.81
N LYS A 358 -20.08 14.08 -13.06
CA LYS A 358 -19.27 12.96 -13.60
C LYS A 358 -17.86 13.07 -13.04
N SER A 359 -17.47 12.17 -12.14
CA SER A 359 -16.10 12.16 -11.63
C SER A 359 -15.24 11.86 -12.84
N GLY A 360 -14.58 12.90 -13.37
CA GLY A 360 -13.64 12.73 -14.46
C GLY A 360 -12.57 11.78 -13.95
N GLY A 361 -12.53 10.57 -14.52
CA GLY A 361 -11.63 9.53 -14.05
C GLY A 361 -10.21 10.09 -14.00
N VAL A 362 -9.59 10.05 -12.83
CA VAL A 362 -8.17 10.40 -12.70
C VAL A 362 -7.41 9.22 -13.27
N MET A 363 -6.72 9.46 -14.39
CA MET A 363 -5.86 8.46 -15.01
C MET A 363 -4.53 8.44 -14.27
N ILE A 364 -4.22 7.30 -13.64
CA ILE A 364 -2.93 7.07 -13.00
C ILE A 364 -2.13 6.12 -13.92
N PRO A 365 -1.02 6.58 -14.53
CA PRO A 365 -0.23 5.73 -15.41
C PRO A 365 0.50 4.64 -14.61
N GLN A 366 0.62 3.45 -15.18
CA GLN A 366 1.51 2.42 -14.65
C GLN A 366 2.95 2.85 -14.84
N MET A 367 3.73 2.84 -13.76
CA MET A 367 5.12 3.29 -13.80
C MET A 367 6.03 2.09 -14.07
N ARG A 368 6.45 1.88 -15.32
CA ARG A 368 7.26 0.70 -15.72
C ARG A 368 8.70 0.73 -15.19
N TYR A 369 9.18 1.93 -14.89
CA TYR A 369 10.47 2.24 -14.25
C TYR A 369 10.51 3.70 -13.82
N VAL A 370 11.50 4.05 -12.98
CA VAL A 370 11.81 5.43 -12.61
C VAL A 370 12.96 5.94 -13.50
N PRO A 371 12.76 6.94 -14.38
CA PRO A 371 13.78 7.35 -15.35
C PRO A 371 15.14 7.74 -14.74
N GLY A 372 15.17 8.26 -13.51
CA GLY A 372 16.38 8.62 -12.79
C GLY A 372 16.97 7.53 -11.89
N LYS A 373 16.38 6.33 -11.84
CA LYS A 373 16.81 5.21 -10.98
C LYS A 373 16.84 3.88 -11.75
N LEU A 374 17.33 3.90 -13.00
CA LEU A 374 17.52 2.68 -13.79
C LEU A 374 18.62 1.79 -13.17
N ARG A 375 18.38 0.48 -13.11
CA ARG A 375 19.34 -0.51 -12.55
C ARG A 375 20.58 -0.73 -13.42
N LEU A 376 20.44 -0.63 -14.74
CA LEU A 376 21.48 -1.00 -15.70
C LEU A 376 22.00 0.23 -16.44
N GLN A 377 23.25 0.14 -16.89
CA GLN A 377 23.93 1.22 -17.61
C GLN A 377 24.26 0.80 -19.04
N ILE A 378 24.53 1.79 -19.91
CA ILE A 378 25.01 1.53 -21.26
C ILE A 378 26.31 0.73 -21.18
N GLY A 379 26.42 -0.34 -21.97
CA GLY A 379 27.55 -1.25 -22.02
C GLY A 379 27.38 -2.51 -21.16
N ASP A 380 26.46 -2.51 -20.19
CA ASP A 380 26.21 -3.66 -19.33
C ASP A 380 25.83 -4.89 -20.16
N LYS A 381 26.46 -6.01 -19.83
CA LYS A 381 26.11 -7.32 -20.38
C LYS A 381 24.84 -7.81 -19.69
N VAL A 382 23.89 -8.28 -20.48
CA VAL A 382 22.58 -8.66 -19.97
C VAL A 382 22.07 -9.96 -20.58
N GLU A 383 21.19 -10.62 -19.86
CA GLU A 383 20.22 -11.57 -20.38
C GLU A 383 18.87 -10.87 -20.39
N CYS A 384 18.11 -11.03 -21.47
CA CYS A 384 16.86 -10.32 -21.70
C CYS A 384 15.82 -11.23 -22.37
N MET A 385 14.54 -10.93 -22.12
CA MET A 385 13.43 -11.66 -22.71
C MET A 385 13.32 -11.31 -24.20
N ILE A 386 13.40 -12.33 -25.05
CA ILE A 386 13.37 -12.23 -26.53
C ILE A 386 12.07 -12.80 -27.14
N GLY A 387 11.19 -13.36 -26.30
CA GLY A 387 9.90 -13.93 -26.69
C GLY A 387 9.18 -14.51 -25.46
N PRO A 388 7.96 -15.07 -25.61
CA PRO A 388 7.24 -15.71 -24.52
C PRO A 388 8.09 -16.82 -23.89
N GLN A 389 8.53 -16.62 -22.63
CA GLN A 389 9.43 -17.51 -21.90
C GLN A 389 10.79 -17.80 -22.58
N GLN A 390 11.20 -16.98 -23.54
CA GLN A 390 12.48 -17.14 -24.23
C GLN A 390 13.47 -16.06 -23.80
N TRP A 391 14.69 -16.47 -23.50
CA TRP A 391 15.76 -15.61 -22.98
C TRP A 391 16.96 -15.58 -23.91
N GLY A 392 17.58 -14.43 -24.06
CA GLY A 392 18.75 -14.21 -24.90
C GLY A 392 19.73 -13.21 -24.33
N THR A 393 21.01 -13.36 -24.69
CA THR A 393 22.08 -12.49 -24.19
C THR A 393 22.32 -11.31 -25.13
N GLY A 394 22.75 -10.17 -24.56
CA GLY A 394 23.05 -8.95 -25.30
C GLY A 394 23.78 -7.91 -24.45
N ARG A 395 23.83 -6.67 -24.94
CA ARG A 395 24.38 -5.50 -24.23
C ARG A 395 23.44 -4.30 -24.31
N ILE A 396 23.34 -3.54 -23.22
CA ILE A 396 22.59 -2.28 -23.21
C ILE A 396 23.31 -1.27 -24.12
N VAL A 397 22.60 -0.69 -25.08
CA VAL A 397 23.17 0.32 -26.00
C VAL A 397 22.54 1.69 -25.84
N ARG A 398 21.35 1.78 -25.24
CA ARG A 398 20.66 3.05 -24.99
C ARG A 398 19.75 2.95 -23.79
N LEU A 399 19.64 4.04 -23.04
CA LEU A 399 18.67 4.22 -21.97
C LEU A 399 17.50 5.09 -22.46
N LEU A 400 16.32 4.92 -21.87
CA LEU A 400 15.12 5.72 -22.19
C LEU A 400 14.80 5.73 -23.69
N TYR A 401 14.90 4.56 -24.33
CA TYR A 401 14.69 4.37 -25.75
C TYR A 401 13.23 4.61 -26.16
N ARG A 402 13.01 5.15 -27.35
CA ARG A 402 11.67 5.41 -27.88
C ARG A 402 11.66 5.22 -29.38
N GLU A 403 10.65 4.52 -29.89
CA GLU A 403 10.39 4.47 -31.32
C GLU A 403 9.78 5.79 -31.82
N PRO A 404 10.05 6.19 -33.08
CA PRO A 404 9.50 7.42 -33.64
C PRO A 404 7.97 7.50 -33.63
N ASP A 405 7.29 6.37 -33.70
CA ASP A 405 5.83 6.25 -33.83
C ASP A 405 5.08 6.10 -32.49
N TRP A 406 5.79 6.00 -31.36
CA TRP A 406 5.13 5.82 -30.06
C TRP A 406 4.31 7.06 -29.64
N PRO A 407 3.08 6.87 -29.12
CA PRO A 407 2.22 7.98 -28.69
C PRO A 407 2.80 8.67 -27.46
N GLN A 408 2.64 9.99 -27.35
CA GLN A 408 3.24 10.80 -26.27
C GLN A 408 2.89 10.31 -24.86
N SER A 409 1.74 9.66 -24.69
CA SER A 409 1.29 9.05 -23.43
C SER A 409 2.09 7.80 -23.02
N LYS A 410 2.72 7.09 -23.96
CA LYS A 410 3.51 5.89 -23.67
C LYS A 410 4.89 6.30 -23.15
N GLN A 411 5.27 5.77 -21.99
CA GLN A 411 6.62 5.93 -21.42
C GLN A 411 7.68 5.34 -22.38
N SER A 412 8.90 5.89 -22.41
CA SER A 412 10.01 5.26 -23.14
C SER A 412 10.29 3.85 -22.61
N ALA A 413 10.99 3.02 -23.37
CA ALA A 413 11.56 1.79 -22.85
C ALA A 413 12.78 2.14 -21.99
N PRO A 414 12.95 1.57 -20.79
CA PRO A 414 14.14 1.83 -19.98
C PRO A 414 15.44 1.49 -20.70
N TYR A 415 15.43 0.43 -21.53
CA TYR A 415 16.63 -0.08 -22.19
C TYR A 415 16.41 -0.48 -23.64
N GLN A 416 17.35 -0.10 -24.52
CA GLN A 416 17.56 -0.74 -25.81
C GLN A 416 18.74 -1.70 -25.70
N ILE A 417 18.59 -2.90 -26.25
CA ILE A 417 19.52 -4.01 -26.09
C ILE A 417 19.96 -4.47 -27.47
N LYS A 418 21.28 -4.56 -27.67
CA LYS A 418 21.88 -5.20 -28.82
C LYS A 418 22.11 -6.67 -28.49
N LEU A 419 21.44 -7.57 -29.21
CA LEU A 419 21.58 -9.00 -29.01
C LEU A 419 22.96 -9.48 -29.45
N ASP A 420 23.51 -10.45 -28.73
CA ASP A 420 24.72 -11.15 -29.15
C ASP A 420 24.47 -11.94 -30.42
N ARG A 421 25.53 -12.19 -31.19
CA ARG A 421 25.45 -12.97 -32.43
C ARG A 421 24.75 -14.31 -32.26
N LYS A 422 25.11 -15.11 -31.24
CA LYS A 422 24.46 -16.41 -30.97
C LYS A 422 22.96 -16.26 -30.71
N THR A 423 22.57 -15.23 -29.96
CA THR A 423 21.17 -14.95 -29.67
C THR A 423 20.43 -14.49 -30.93
N ALA A 424 21.03 -13.58 -31.70
CA ALA A 424 20.51 -13.04 -32.95
C ALA A 424 20.28 -14.14 -34.00
N ASP A 425 21.27 -15.02 -34.17
CA ASP A 425 21.19 -16.16 -35.07
C ASP A 425 20.05 -17.12 -34.66
N ARG A 426 19.89 -17.38 -33.35
CA ARG A 426 18.80 -18.23 -32.82
C ARG A 426 17.40 -17.66 -33.08
N VAL A 427 17.24 -16.35 -33.11
CA VAL A 427 15.96 -15.69 -33.43
C VAL A 427 15.82 -15.36 -34.92
N GLY A 428 16.79 -15.73 -35.76
CA GLY A 428 16.76 -15.50 -37.20
C GLY A 428 16.93 -14.04 -37.62
N ILE A 429 17.53 -13.19 -36.77
CA ILE A 429 17.74 -11.76 -37.07
C ILE A 429 19.22 -11.53 -37.41
N PRO A 430 19.55 -10.87 -38.54
CA PRO A 430 20.92 -10.50 -38.86
C PRO A 430 21.57 -9.70 -37.71
N PRO A 431 22.77 -10.07 -37.22
CA PRO A 431 23.38 -9.46 -36.04
C PRO A 431 23.48 -7.93 -36.10
N GLN A 432 23.68 -7.34 -37.27
CA GLN A 432 23.72 -5.88 -37.47
C GLN A 432 22.38 -5.19 -37.17
N HIS A 433 21.25 -5.90 -37.27
CA HIS A 433 19.90 -5.38 -37.01
C HIS A 433 19.25 -5.93 -35.73
N ALA A 434 19.94 -6.80 -34.99
CA ALA A 434 19.42 -7.44 -33.78
C ALA A 434 19.37 -6.48 -32.57
N LEU A 435 18.52 -5.46 -32.65
CA LEU A 435 18.18 -4.53 -31.58
C LEU A 435 16.76 -4.86 -31.08
N ILE A 436 16.62 -4.97 -29.77
CA ILE A 436 15.32 -5.07 -29.10
C ILE A 436 15.25 -4.01 -27.99
N TYR A 437 14.11 -3.91 -27.33
CA TYR A 437 13.97 -3.08 -26.14
C TYR A 437 13.33 -3.88 -25.00
N SER A 438 13.75 -3.57 -23.79
CA SER A 438 13.04 -3.98 -22.58
C SER A 438 12.05 -2.88 -22.23
N ASP A 439 10.77 -3.22 -22.12
CA ASP A 439 9.69 -2.30 -21.76
C ASP A 439 9.61 -2.05 -20.24
N TRP A 440 10.34 -2.82 -19.43
CA TRP A 440 10.41 -2.71 -17.97
C TRP A 440 11.84 -2.74 -17.43
N ASP A 441 12.02 -2.17 -16.24
CA ASP A 441 13.26 -2.25 -15.47
C ASP A 441 13.14 -3.28 -14.32
N ASP A 442 13.05 -4.55 -14.70
CA ASP A 442 12.98 -5.70 -13.79
C ASP A 442 13.78 -6.90 -14.32
N ASP A 443 14.04 -7.88 -13.45
CA ASP A 443 14.81 -9.09 -13.78
C ASP A 443 14.03 -10.13 -14.59
N ILE A 444 12.76 -9.87 -14.96
CA ILE A 444 11.97 -10.71 -15.87
C ILE A 444 12.18 -10.28 -17.31
N LYS A 445 12.36 -8.99 -17.55
CA LYS A 445 12.61 -8.49 -18.90
C LYS A 445 14.10 -8.35 -19.19
N VAL A 446 14.90 -7.96 -18.19
CA VAL A 446 16.34 -7.76 -18.38
C VAL A 446 17.12 -7.82 -17.07
N ARG A 447 18.12 -8.71 -17.02
CA ARG A 447 19.01 -8.89 -15.87
C ARG A 447 20.47 -8.77 -16.26
N LYS A 448 21.28 -8.22 -15.36
CA LYS A 448 22.73 -8.07 -15.58
C LYS A 448 23.38 -9.45 -15.52
N LEU A 449 24.21 -9.76 -16.51
CA LEU A 449 25.08 -10.92 -16.46
C LEU A 449 26.41 -10.54 -15.80
N PRO A 450 27.02 -11.43 -15.01
CA PRO A 450 28.36 -11.21 -14.47
C PRO A 450 29.33 -10.91 -15.60
N GLN A 451 30.17 -9.88 -15.44
CA GLN A 451 31.29 -9.68 -16.34
C GLN A 451 32.31 -10.77 -16.06
N HIS A 452 32.32 -11.85 -16.86
CA HIS A 452 33.45 -12.76 -16.87
C HIS A 452 34.67 -12.01 -17.43
N GLY A 453 35.68 -11.78 -16.58
CA GLY A 453 37.01 -11.31 -16.97
C GLY A 453 37.24 -9.80 -16.81
N MET A 454 37.67 -9.39 -15.61
CA MET A 454 38.81 -8.49 -15.50
C MET A 454 40.00 -9.35 -15.07
N GLU A 455 41.08 -9.21 -15.83
CA GLU A 455 42.31 -9.98 -15.76
C GLU A 455 42.87 -10.04 -14.34
N PHE A 456 43.16 -11.25 -13.86
CA PHE A 456 44.21 -11.43 -12.87
C PHE A 456 45.52 -11.13 -13.60
N VAL A 457 46.11 -9.97 -13.31
CA VAL A 457 47.50 -9.71 -13.66
C VAL A 457 48.35 -10.49 -12.64
N ASP A 458 49.25 -11.29 -13.20
CA ASP A 458 50.09 -12.35 -12.61
C ASP A 458 50.54 -12.17 -11.15
#